data_AF-A0A452XP63-F1
#
_entry.id   AF-A0A452XP63-F1
#
_cell.length_a   1.000
_cell.length_b   1.000
_cell.length_c   1.000
_cell.angle_alpha   90.00
_cell.angle_beta   90.00
_cell.angle_gamma   90.00
#
_symmetry.space_group_name_H-M   'P 1'
#
loop_
_entity.id
_entity.type
_entity.pdbx_description
1 polymer ?
#
loop_
_entity_poly.entity_id
_entity_poly.type
_entity_poly.pdbx_seq_one_letter_code
_entity_poly.pdbx_strand_id
1 'polypeptide(L)'
;MDPEGVRQCMSLGFSTKKSKTTIGQYGNGFKTSTMRLGADAIVFTRAIRENNVTLSIGLLSYTFLRRTMKDDIVVPMLDFVVQDGQIAPLVYGSQGDWDSSLKIILDWSPFSSKEELLQQFEDMDSHGTKVLIYNLWMNDDGLLELDFDDDDEDILLRDQGQNSGASTKVQKEIIQQHISHRLRFSLRAYSSILYLKKFENFQIILRGKPVEQINIANELKFKKVVTYKPQVAYDSQVVSVRVDIGFAKEAPVLGIFGINVYHKNRLIMPFWKVLQEASSRGRSVIGVLEANFIEPAHDKQDFERTPLFIRLETKLKQIIVDYWKEKCHLIGYQPIDPKLRSQYKAALKDSGGPGVKIRHEASTAQKTGGHLSNLLPQTYDDEAAFRLTANRAGFCFAFVWPR
;
A
#
# COMPACT_ATOMS: atom_id res chain seq x y z
N MET A 1 -16.32 -18.08 -3.01
CA MET A 1 -16.18 -19.16 -2.01
C MET A 1 -17.52 -19.87 -1.88
N ASP A 2 -17.51 -21.19 -1.89
CA ASP A 2 -18.68 -22.01 -1.54
C ASP A 2 -18.89 -22.01 0.00
N PRO A 3 -20.00 -22.57 0.51
CA PRO A 3 -20.31 -22.58 1.94
C PRO A 3 -19.17 -23.05 2.84
N GLU A 4 -18.47 -24.13 2.44
CA GLU A 4 -17.33 -24.62 3.21
C GLU A 4 -16.12 -23.70 3.13
N GLY A 5 -15.86 -23.13 1.94
CA GLY A 5 -14.78 -22.16 1.76
C GLY A 5 -14.94 -20.91 2.63
N VAL A 6 -16.18 -20.41 2.81
CA VAL A 6 -16.41 -19.26 3.70
C VAL A 6 -16.30 -19.64 5.16
N ARG A 7 -16.75 -20.83 5.58
CA ARG A 7 -16.53 -21.33 6.95
C ARG A 7 -15.05 -21.37 7.30
N GLN A 8 -14.24 -21.97 6.44
CA GLN A 8 -12.76 -21.96 6.59
C GLN A 8 -12.18 -20.55 6.57
N CYS A 9 -12.73 -19.65 5.75
CA CYS A 9 -12.35 -18.24 5.73
C CYS A 9 -12.66 -17.52 7.05
N MET A 10 -13.68 -17.94 7.79
CA MET A 10 -14.05 -17.38 9.10
C MET A 10 -13.30 -18.04 10.27
N SER A 11 -12.88 -19.30 10.13
CA SER A 11 -12.12 -20.04 11.16
C SER A 11 -10.62 -19.73 11.15
N LEU A 12 -9.98 -19.62 12.33
CA LEU A 12 -8.54 -19.34 12.44
C LEU A 12 -7.65 -20.49 11.94
N GLY A 13 -6.50 -20.17 11.35
CA GLY A 13 -5.48 -21.15 10.96
C GLY A 13 -5.76 -21.97 9.70
N PHE A 14 -6.93 -21.83 9.07
CA PHE A 14 -7.25 -22.57 7.85
C PHE A 14 -6.74 -21.85 6.59
N SER A 15 -5.91 -22.56 5.82
CA SER A 15 -5.48 -22.15 4.48
C SER A 15 -5.18 -23.37 3.63
N THR A 16 -5.93 -23.53 2.54
CA THR A 16 -5.69 -24.57 1.53
C THR A 16 -4.68 -24.15 0.45
N LYS A 17 -4.17 -22.90 0.54
CA LYS A 17 -3.22 -22.33 -0.42
C LYS A 17 -1.84 -22.94 -0.24
N LYS A 18 -1.54 -23.95 -1.05
CA LYS A 18 -0.25 -24.67 -1.07
C LYS A 18 0.73 -24.17 -2.15
N SER A 19 0.29 -23.26 -3.02
CA SER A 19 1.14 -22.77 -4.11
C SER A 19 2.26 -21.85 -3.61
N LYS A 20 3.46 -22.00 -4.18
CA LYS A 20 4.58 -21.08 -3.95
C LYS A 20 4.31 -19.66 -4.47
N THR A 21 3.30 -19.47 -5.31
CA THR A 21 2.94 -18.17 -5.91
C THR A 21 1.89 -17.40 -5.10
N THR A 22 1.25 -18.01 -4.10
CA THR A 22 0.21 -17.35 -3.31
C THR A 22 0.79 -16.55 -2.15
N ILE A 23 0.29 -15.32 -1.96
CA ILE A 23 0.70 -14.42 -0.87
C ILE A 23 0.13 -14.86 0.49
N GLY A 24 -1.08 -15.41 0.52
CA GLY A 24 -1.75 -15.84 1.75
C GLY A 24 -1.40 -17.28 2.09
N GLN A 25 -0.82 -17.51 3.28
CA GLN A 25 -0.39 -18.84 3.73
C GLN A 25 -0.90 -19.19 5.14
N TYR A 26 -1.01 -18.20 6.03
CA TYR A 26 -1.29 -18.43 7.46
C TYR A 26 -2.77 -18.59 7.84
N GLY A 27 -3.72 -18.31 6.94
CA GLY A 27 -5.16 -18.42 7.27
C GLY A 27 -5.72 -17.33 8.20
N ASN A 28 -4.91 -16.35 8.60
CA ASN A 28 -5.32 -15.33 9.60
C ASN A 28 -5.61 -13.95 9.02
N GLY A 29 -5.02 -13.61 7.86
CA GLY A 29 -4.98 -12.22 7.37
C GLY A 29 -6.34 -11.55 7.20
N PHE A 30 -7.39 -12.30 6.85
CA PHE A 30 -8.75 -11.76 6.76
C PHE A 30 -9.23 -11.26 8.13
N LYS A 31 -9.28 -12.14 9.13
CA LYS A 31 -9.80 -11.85 10.48
C LYS A 31 -9.02 -10.74 11.15
N THR A 32 -7.69 -10.79 11.09
CA THR A 32 -6.84 -9.78 11.72
C THR A 32 -7.01 -8.42 11.09
N SER A 33 -7.19 -8.35 9.77
CA SER A 33 -7.31 -7.07 9.05
C SER A 33 -8.71 -6.47 9.22
N THR A 34 -9.77 -7.27 9.11
CA THR A 34 -11.13 -6.76 9.31
C THR A 34 -11.32 -6.23 10.73
N MET A 35 -10.86 -6.98 11.74
CA MET A 35 -10.94 -6.56 13.14
C MET A 35 -10.00 -5.40 13.49
N ARG A 36 -8.94 -5.16 12.70
CA ARG A 36 -8.11 -3.95 12.84
C ARG A 36 -8.80 -2.70 12.30
N LEU A 37 -9.68 -2.84 11.30
CA LEU A 37 -10.35 -1.71 10.65
C LEU A 37 -11.65 -1.31 11.34
N GLY A 38 -12.45 -2.29 11.76
CA GLY A 38 -13.70 -2.04 12.49
C GLY A 38 -14.08 -3.18 13.42
N ALA A 39 -15.08 -2.91 14.25
CA ALA A 39 -15.59 -3.89 15.20
C ALA A 39 -16.32 -5.04 14.49
N ASP A 40 -16.94 -4.76 13.34
CA ASP A 40 -17.83 -5.71 12.69
C ASP A 40 -17.57 -5.80 11.18
N ALA A 41 -17.66 -7.02 10.65
CA ALA A 41 -17.50 -7.30 9.24
C ALA A 41 -18.47 -8.38 8.77
N ILE A 42 -19.11 -8.16 7.63
CA ILE A 42 -20.00 -9.11 6.97
C ILE A 42 -19.46 -9.46 5.59
N VAL A 43 -19.49 -10.75 5.26
CA VAL A 43 -18.97 -11.29 4.00
C VAL A 43 -20.12 -11.88 3.21
N PHE A 44 -20.23 -11.46 1.97
CA PHE A 44 -21.12 -12.03 0.96
C PHE A 44 -20.25 -12.74 -0.07
N THR A 45 -20.57 -13.98 -0.40
CA THR A 45 -19.84 -14.73 -1.41
C THR A 45 -20.76 -15.53 -2.30
N ARG A 46 -20.52 -15.45 -3.61
CA ARG A 46 -21.16 -16.26 -4.63
C ARG A 46 -20.14 -17.22 -5.23
N ALA A 47 -20.52 -18.48 -5.33
CA ALA A 47 -19.71 -19.50 -5.98
C ALA A 47 -20.57 -20.35 -6.91
N ILE A 48 -19.95 -20.76 -8.01
CA ILE A 48 -20.47 -21.80 -8.88
C ILE A 48 -19.51 -22.98 -8.77
N ARG A 49 -20.04 -24.12 -8.36
CA ARG A 49 -19.34 -25.40 -8.41
C ARG A 49 -20.18 -26.34 -9.24
N GLU A 50 -19.60 -26.80 -10.35
CA GLU A 50 -20.31 -27.61 -11.34
C GLU A 50 -21.56 -26.88 -11.82
N ASN A 51 -22.75 -27.39 -11.49
CA ASN A 51 -24.05 -26.78 -11.80
C ASN A 51 -24.74 -26.12 -10.60
N ASN A 52 -24.10 -26.09 -9.42
CA ASN A 52 -24.70 -25.53 -8.21
C ASN A 52 -24.18 -24.13 -7.95
N VAL A 53 -25.09 -23.16 -7.95
CA VAL A 53 -24.82 -21.79 -7.52
C VAL A 53 -25.16 -21.69 -6.04
N THR A 54 -24.17 -21.32 -5.23
CA THR A 54 -24.35 -21.10 -3.79
C THR A 54 -24.08 -19.64 -3.45
N LEU A 55 -24.93 -19.08 -2.59
CA LEU A 55 -24.73 -17.77 -1.98
C LEU A 55 -24.52 -17.98 -0.48
N SER A 56 -23.46 -17.40 0.07
CA SER A 56 -23.19 -17.50 1.50
C SER A 56 -22.96 -16.13 2.11
N ILE A 57 -23.48 -15.95 3.32
CA ILE A 57 -23.30 -14.77 4.15
C ILE A 57 -22.66 -15.21 5.46
N GLY A 58 -21.64 -14.49 5.91
CA GLY A 58 -21.04 -14.74 7.22
C GLY A 58 -20.74 -13.45 7.95
N LEU A 59 -21.04 -13.43 9.26
CA LEU A 59 -20.90 -12.25 10.10
C LEU A 59 -19.82 -12.45 11.17
N LEU A 60 -18.75 -11.66 11.12
CA LEU A 60 -17.78 -11.48 12.20
C LEU A 60 -18.13 -10.21 12.96
N SER A 61 -18.81 -10.35 14.10
CA SER A 61 -19.25 -9.19 14.89
C SER A 61 -18.69 -9.22 16.31
N TYR A 62 -17.71 -8.35 16.58
CA TYR A 62 -17.24 -8.10 17.94
C TYR A 62 -18.37 -7.53 18.80
N THR A 63 -19.19 -6.65 18.22
CA THR A 63 -20.28 -5.97 18.92
C THR A 63 -21.32 -6.98 19.41
N PHE A 64 -21.76 -7.92 18.57
CA PHE A 64 -22.66 -9.00 18.93
C PHE A 64 -22.10 -9.83 20.09
N LEU A 65 -20.87 -10.33 19.95
CA LEU A 65 -20.25 -11.21 20.94
C LEU A 65 -20.11 -10.51 22.30
N ARG A 66 -19.68 -9.24 22.30
CA ARG A 66 -19.50 -8.47 23.54
C ARG A 66 -20.81 -8.08 24.19
N ARG A 67 -21.80 -7.60 23.44
CA ARG A 67 -23.08 -7.16 24.01
C ARG A 67 -23.93 -8.31 24.50
N THR A 68 -23.78 -9.51 23.91
CA THR A 68 -24.46 -10.73 24.36
C THR A 68 -23.63 -11.56 25.34
N MET A 69 -22.47 -11.05 25.78
CA MET A 69 -21.55 -11.68 26.73
C MET A 69 -21.23 -13.14 26.38
N LYS A 70 -20.89 -13.39 25.11
CA LYS A 70 -20.49 -14.72 24.65
C LYS A 70 -19.07 -15.01 25.10
N ASP A 71 -18.88 -16.14 25.78
CA ASP A 71 -17.56 -16.64 26.17
C ASP A 71 -16.82 -17.29 24.99
N ASP A 72 -17.57 -17.86 24.03
CA ASP A 72 -17.05 -18.49 22.82
C ASP A 72 -17.25 -17.62 21.57
N ILE A 73 -16.36 -17.79 20.59
CA ILE A 73 -16.49 -17.14 19.28
C ILE A 73 -17.57 -17.87 18.48
N VAL A 74 -18.71 -17.20 18.31
CA VAL A 74 -19.81 -17.65 17.45
C VAL A 74 -19.86 -16.80 16.18
N VAL A 75 -19.86 -17.44 15.02
CA VAL A 75 -19.96 -16.78 13.71
C VAL A 75 -21.27 -17.20 13.04
N PRO A 76 -22.30 -16.32 13.02
CA PRO A 76 -23.54 -16.57 12.29
C PRO A 76 -23.28 -16.70 10.79
N MET A 77 -23.87 -17.73 10.18
CA MET A 77 -23.70 -18.04 8.76
C MET A 77 -25.07 -18.33 8.12
N LEU A 78 -25.28 -17.83 6.91
CA LEU A 78 -26.42 -18.20 6.07
C LEU A 78 -25.91 -18.73 4.75
N ASP A 79 -26.45 -19.86 4.35
CA ASP A 79 -26.19 -20.43 3.04
C ASP A 79 -27.51 -20.52 2.26
N PHE A 80 -27.41 -20.29 0.96
CA PHE A 80 -28.49 -20.41 0.00
C PHE A 80 -28.01 -21.20 -1.22
N VAL A 81 -28.94 -21.87 -1.86
CA VAL A 81 -28.75 -22.50 -3.17
C VAL A 81 -29.69 -21.84 -4.18
N VAL A 82 -29.20 -21.61 -5.40
CA VAL A 82 -30.05 -21.17 -6.51
C VAL A 82 -30.42 -22.40 -7.32
N GLN A 83 -31.72 -22.75 -7.32
CA GLN A 83 -32.30 -23.85 -8.08
C GLN A 83 -33.38 -23.29 -8.98
N ASP A 84 -33.32 -23.57 -10.29
CA ASP A 84 -34.30 -23.10 -11.30
C ASP A 84 -34.58 -21.58 -11.23
N GLY A 85 -33.55 -20.78 -10.92
CA GLY A 85 -33.64 -19.33 -10.78
C GLY A 85 -34.24 -18.84 -9.45
N GLN A 86 -34.65 -19.75 -8.56
CA GLN A 86 -35.15 -19.42 -7.23
C GLN A 86 -34.07 -19.59 -6.16
N ILE A 87 -34.04 -18.67 -5.19
CA ILE A 87 -33.10 -18.70 -4.07
C ILE A 87 -33.78 -19.39 -2.88
N ALA A 88 -33.26 -20.57 -2.51
CA ALA A 88 -33.75 -21.34 -1.37
C ALA A 88 -32.69 -21.39 -0.25
N PRO A 89 -33.10 -21.35 1.03
CA PRO A 89 -32.19 -21.62 2.15
C PRO A 89 -31.51 -22.98 2.03
N LEU A 90 -30.21 -23.02 2.26
CA LEU A 90 -29.44 -24.26 2.35
C LEU A 90 -29.15 -24.55 3.83
N VAL A 91 -29.89 -25.50 4.40
CA VAL A 91 -29.84 -25.84 5.83
C VAL A 91 -28.97 -27.08 6.02
N TYR A 92 -27.90 -26.95 6.81
CA TYR A 92 -26.99 -28.07 7.14
C TYR A 92 -27.33 -28.75 8.47
N GLY A 93 -27.92 -28.00 9.41
CA GLY A 93 -28.33 -28.47 10.74
C GLY A 93 -29.85 -28.50 10.86
N SER A 94 -30.40 -27.78 11.85
CA SER A 94 -31.84 -27.58 11.97
C SER A 94 -32.29 -26.27 11.31
N GLN A 95 -33.57 -26.19 10.94
CA GLN A 95 -34.18 -24.93 10.49
C GLN A 95 -34.05 -23.83 11.57
N GLY A 96 -34.12 -24.21 12.85
CA GLY A 96 -33.95 -23.28 13.97
C GLY A 96 -32.56 -22.66 14.04
N ASP A 97 -31.49 -23.39 13.69
CA ASP A 97 -30.13 -22.84 13.66
C ASP A 97 -29.96 -21.80 12.54
N TRP A 98 -30.60 -22.06 11.40
CA TRP A 98 -30.62 -21.15 10.27
C TRP A 98 -31.43 -19.88 10.61
N ASP A 99 -32.63 -20.04 11.18
CA ASP A 99 -33.49 -18.91 11.58
C ASP A 99 -32.82 -18.06 12.67
N SER A 100 -32.13 -18.70 13.62
CA SER A 100 -31.34 -18.02 14.65
C SER A 100 -30.19 -17.22 14.03
N SER A 101 -29.45 -17.81 13.10
CA SER A 101 -28.36 -17.11 12.38
C SER A 101 -28.89 -15.94 11.57
N LEU A 102 -30.04 -16.10 10.91
CA LEU A 102 -30.70 -15.02 10.17
C LEU A 102 -31.06 -13.88 11.12
N LYS A 103 -31.72 -14.20 12.23
CA LYS A 103 -32.08 -13.20 13.24
C LYS A 103 -30.86 -12.43 13.74
N ILE A 104 -29.77 -13.12 14.08
CA ILE A 104 -28.55 -12.45 14.54
C ILE A 104 -27.99 -11.53 13.45
N ILE A 105 -27.97 -11.97 12.18
CA ILE A 105 -27.48 -11.12 11.10
C ILE A 105 -28.36 -9.89 10.91
N LEU A 106 -29.68 -10.02 10.97
CA LEU A 106 -30.60 -8.89 10.85
C LEU A 106 -30.49 -7.91 12.04
N ASP A 107 -30.27 -8.43 13.25
CA ASP A 107 -30.18 -7.61 14.46
C ASP A 107 -28.83 -6.86 14.57
N TRP A 108 -27.75 -7.41 13.99
CA TRP A 108 -26.37 -6.94 14.23
C TRP A 108 -25.61 -6.50 12.98
N SER A 109 -26.16 -6.69 11.78
CA SER A 109 -25.61 -6.15 10.54
C SER A 109 -26.26 -4.83 10.12
N PRO A 110 -25.71 -4.12 9.12
CA PRO A 110 -26.35 -2.92 8.57
C PRO A 110 -27.66 -3.18 7.80
N PHE A 111 -28.05 -4.46 7.63
CA PHE A 111 -29.20 -4.87 6.83
C PHE A 111 -30.34 -5.35 7.73
N SER A 112 -31.54 -4.81 7.50
CA SER A 112 -32.71 -5.03 8.36
C SER A 112 -33.67 -6.09 7.82
N SER A 113 -33.46 -6.58 6.60
CA SER A 113 -34.33 -7.58 5.97
C SER A 113 -33.54 -8.62 5.16
N LYS A 114 -34.18 -9.77 4.91
CA LYS A 114 -33.61 -10.83 4.06
C LYS A 114 -33.44 -10.33 2.62
N GLU A 115 -34.36 -9.49 2.16
CA GLU A 115 -34.36 -8.90 0.83
C GLU A 115 -33.14 -8.00 0.65
N GLU A 116 -32.82 -7.14 1.62
CA GLU A 116 -31.61 -6.29 1.61
C GLU A 116 -30.31 -7.12 1.59
N LEU A 117 -30.28 -8.24 2.32
CA LEU A 117 -29.14 -9.16 2.29
C LEU A 117 -28.96 -9.80 0.91
N LEU A 118 -30.06 -10.21 0.27
CA LEU A 118 -30.03 -10.83 -1.06
C LEU A 118 -29.65 -9.82 -2.16
N GLN A 119 -30.06 -8.56 -2.03
CA GLN A 119 -29.66 -7.47 -2.93
C GLN A 119 -28.13 -7.30 -3.01
N GLN A 120 -27.38 -7.67 -1.95
CA GLN A 120 -25.92 -7.59 -1.97
C GLN A 120 -25.25 -8.56 -2.95
N PHE A 121 -25.99 -9.50 -3.54
CA PHE A 121 -25.51 -10.42 -4.56
C PHE A 121 -25.85 -9.98 -6.00
N GLU A 122 -26.70 -8.97 -6.19
CA GLU A 122 -27.20 -8.58 -7.52
C GLU A 122 -26.11 -8.00 -8.43
N ASP A 123 -25.16 -7.27 -7.85
CA ASP A 123 -23.98 -6.72 -8.54
C ASP A 123 -22.84 -7.74 -8.70
N MET A 124 -23.02 -8.97 -8.20
CA MET A 124 -22.07 -10.06 -8.42
C MET A 124 -22.46 -10.87 -9.65
N ASP A 125 -21.52 -11.01 -10.58
CA ASP A 125 -21.61 -11.94 -11.71
C ASP A 125 -21.67 -13.41 -11.25
N SER A 126 -21.28 -14.33 -12.13
CA SER A 126 -21.15 -15.77 -11.84
C SER A 126 -20.41 -16.14 -10.54
N HIS A 127 -19.43 -15.36 -10.08
CA HIS A 127 -18.71 -15.61 -8.84
C HIS A 127 -18.15 -14.31 -8.28
N GLY A 128 -18.02 -14.22 -6.96
CA GLY A 128 -17.51 -13.02 -6.32
C GLY A 128 -17.46 -13.13 -4.81
N THR A 129 -16.81 -12.15 -4.18
CA THR A 129 -16.84 -11.97 -2.73
C THR A 129 -16.87 -10.47 -2.46
N LYS A 130 -17.82 -10.04 -1.63
CA LYS A 130 -17.92 -8.67 -1.13
C LYS A 130 -17.76 -8.71 0.37
N VAL A 131 -16.87 -7.87 0.87
CA VAL A 131 -16.62 -7.69 2.30
C VAL A 131 -17.05 -6.29 2.65
N LEU A 132 -17.91 -6.17 3.65
CA LEU A 132 -18.28 -4.90 4.25
C LEU A 132 -17.75 -4.87 5.67
N ILE A 133 -17.01 -3.81 5.98
CA ILE A 133 -16.50 -3.53 7.33
C ILE A 133 -17.22 -2.28 7.80
N TYR A 134 -17.80 -2.34 8.98
CA TYR A 134 -18.59 -1.27 9.57
C TYR A 134 -18.28 -1.17 11.06
N ASN A 135 -18.82 -0.12 11.71
CA ASN A 135 -18.38 0.28 13.05
C ASN A 135 -16.86 0.41 13.10
N LEU A 136 -16.33 1.21 12.16
CA LEU A 136 -14.90 1.52 12.07
C LEU A 136 -14.41 2.14 13.37
N TRP A 137 -13.17 1.82 13.74
CA TRP A 137 -12.59 2.32 14.97
C TRP A 137 -12.40 3.83 14.92
N MET A 138 -12.73 4.48 16.05
CA MET A 138 -12.51 5.89 16.29
C MET A 138 -11.40 6.05 17.34
N ASN A 139 -10.68 7.16 17.27
CA ASN A 139 -9.76 7.58 18.32
C ASN A 139 -10.52 8.16 19.52
N ASP A 140 -9.77 8.59 20.55
CA ASP A 140 -10.34 9.17 21.78
C ASP A 140 -11.14 10.46 21.54
N ASP A 141 -10.88 11.15 20.42
CA ASP A 141 -11.60 12.36 19.98
C ASP A 141 -12.89 12.04 19.19
N GLY A 142 -13.22 10.75 19.00
CA GLY A 142 -14.37 10.31 18.22
C GLY A 142 -14.19 10.44 16.70
N LEU A 143 -12.95 10.62 16.22
CA LEU A 143 -12.61 10.71 14.81
C LEU A 143 -12.16 9.35 14.26
N LEU A 144 -12.58 9.04 13.04
CA LEU A 144 -12.10 7.87 12.31
C LEU A 144 -10.62 8.02 11.96
N GLU A 145 -9.84 6.94 12.07
CA GLU A 145 -8.44 6.92 11.62
C GLU A 145 -8.32 7.23 10.11
N LEU A 146 -9.29 6.74 9.34
CA LEU A 146 -9.40 6.92 7.90
C LEU A 146 -10.20 8.19 7.58
N ASP A 147 -9.70 8.97 6.64
CA ASP A 147 -10.38 10.09 6.02
C ASP A 147 -10.98 9.68 4.68
N PHE A 148 -12.26 10.00 4.51
CA PHE A 148 -13.05 9.71 3.31
C PHE A 148 -13.56 10.97 2.63
N ASP A 149 -13.34 12.14 3.23
CA ASP A 149 -13.97 13.40 2.87
C ASP A 149 -12.99 14.35 2.16
N ASP A 150 -11.71 14.32 2.54
CA ASP A 150 -10.68 15.22 2.01
C ASP A 150 -10.33 14.99 0.52
N ASP A 151 -10.49 13.77 0.01
CA ASP A 151 -10.23 13.40 -1.38
C ASP A 151 -11.30 12.39 -1.85
N ASP A 152 -12.07 12.75 -2.88
CA ASP A 152 -13.18 11.94 -3.40
C ASP A 152 -12.70 10.69 -4.16
N GLU A 153 -11.42 10.65 -4.55
CA GLU A 153 -10.77 9.53 -5.23
C GLU A 153 -9.90 8.67 -4.30
N ASP A 154 -9.64 9.08 -3.06
CA ASP A 154 -8.70 8.42 -2.16
C ASP A 154 -9.32 8.04 -0.81
N ILE A 155 -8.55 7.30 -0.01
CA ILE A 155 -8.78 7.10 1.42
C ILE A 155 -7.48 7.48 2.09
N LEU A 156 -7.51 8.54 2.89
CA LEU A 156 -6.31 9.09 3.54
C LEU A 156 -6.22 8.64 5.00
N LEU A 157 -5.02 8.66 5.58
CA LEU A 157 -4.86 8.63 7.03
C LEU A 157 -4.94 10.05 7.58
N ARG A 158 -5.71 10.25 8.67
CA ARG A 158 -5.86 11.55 9.33
C ARG A 158 -4.60 12.03 10.06
N ASP A 159 -3.55 11.21 10.14
CA ASP A 159 -2.33 11.55 10.88
C ASP A 159 -1.52 12.65 10.17
N GLN A 160 -1.78 13.90 10.57
CA GLN A 160 -1.04 15.10 10.23
C GLN A 160 0.30 15.16 10.98
N GLY A 161 1.18 14.22 10.70
CA GLY A 161 2.57 14.26 11.13
C GLY A 161 3.39 15.28 10.32
N GLN A 162 3.18 16.58 10.52
CA GLN A 162 4.14 17.60 10.10
C GLN A 162 5.40 17.51 10.98
N ASN A 163 6.34 16.62 10.63
CA ASN A 163 7.64 16.59 11.29
C ASN A 163 8.82 16.74 10.31
N SER A 164 9.25 18.01 10.27
CA SER A 164 10.61 18.54 10.48
C SER A 164 11.79 18.11 9.59
N GLY A 165 12.42 19.14 9.01
CA GLY A 165 13.74 19.09 8.36
C GLY A 165 14.08 20.41 7.67
N ALA A 166 15.33 20.85 7.79
CA ALA A 166 15.88 22.05 7.15
C ALA A 166 16.08 21.81 5.63
N SER A 167 15.00 21.97 4.86
CA SER A 167 15.03 21.99 3.40
C SER A 167 14.30 23.24 2.89
N THR A 168 14.69 23.71 1.70
CA THR A 168 14.02 24.82 1.04
C THR A 168 12.57 24.45 0.73
N LYS A 169 11.66 25.44 0.66
CA LYS A 169 10.21 25.20 0.41
C LYS A 169 9.97 24.27 -0.78
N VAL A 170 10.67 24.51 -1.89
CA VAL A 170 10.62 23.69 -3.11
C VAL A 170 11.02 22.23 -2.88
N GLN A 171 12.08 21.97 -2.10
CA GLN A 171 12.50 20.59 -1.81
C GLN A 171 11.47 19.86 -0.93
N LYS A 172 10.82 20.57 0.00
CA LYS A 172 9.75 19.99 0.82
C LYS A 172 8.56 19.56 -0.03
N GLU A 173 8.13 20.44 -0.94
CA GLU A 173 7.02 20.16 -1.85
C GLU A 173 7.31 18.92 -2.72
N ILE A 174 8.52 18.83 -3.29
CA ILE A 174 8.91 17.65 -4.09
C ILE A 174 8.88 16.37 -3.26
N ILE A 175 9.44 16.38 -2.05
CA ILE A 175 9.42 15.21 -1.15
C ILE A 175 7.98 14.83 -0.81
N GLN A 176 7.13 15.83 -0.50
CA GLN A 176 5.75 15.61 -0.10
C GLN A 176 4.90 14.99 -1.21
N GLN A 177 5.16 15.38 -2.46
CA GLN A 177 4.49 14.86 -3.65
C GLN A 177 5.05 13.51 -4.10
N HIS A 178 6.29 13.18 -3.74
CA HIS A 178 6.92 11.92 -4.14
C HIS A 178 6.24 10.71 -3.48
N ILE A 179 6.19 9.59 -4.21
CA ILE A 179 5.50 8.36 -3.79
C ILE A 179 6.00 7.82 -2.44
N SER A 180 7.28 7.97 -2.13
CA SER A 180 7.89 7.55 -0.85
C SER A 180 7.29 8.24 0.38
N HIS A 181 6.77 9.45 0.19
CA HIS A 181 6.05 10.17 1.23
C HIS A 181 4.56 9.84 1.16
N ARG A 182 3.96 9.95 -0.04
CA ARG A 182 2.51 9.73 -0.25
C ARG A 182 2.01 8.37 0.23
N LEU A 183 2.77 7.30 0.03
CA LEU A 183 2.37 5.94 0.44
C LEU A 183 2.09 5.80 1.94
N ARG A 184 2.55 6.74 2.77
CA ARG A 184 2.37 6.71 4.22
C ARG A 184 0.96 7.11 4.64
N PHE A 185 0.23 7.85 3.80
CA PHE A 185 -1.09 8.39 4.13
C PHE A 185 -2.13 8.17 3.03
N SER A 186 -1.74 8.02 1.76
CA SER A 186 -2.66 7.80 0.64
C SER A 186 -2.76 6.32 0.29
N LEU A 187 -3.98 5.76 0.39
CA LEU A 187 -4.23 4.38 0.00
C LEU A 187 -4.06 4.18 -1.50
N ARG A 188 -4.44 5.16 -2.33
CA ARG A 188 -4.21 5.15 -3.78
C ARG A 188 -2.73 5.04 -4.11
N ALA A 189 -1.91 5.88 -3.47
CA ALA A 189 -0.46 5.86 -3.61
C ALA A 189 0.11 4.50 -3.17
N TYR A 190 -0.24 4.00 -1.99
CA TYR A 190 0.20 2.69 -1.52
C TYR A 190 -0.19 1.55 -2.49
N SER A 191 -1.44 1.57 -2.96
CA SER A 191 -1.99 0.57 -3.88
C SER A 191 -1.29 0.57 -5.25
N SER A 192 -0.87 1.75 -5.73
CA SER A 192 -0.17 1.89 -7.02
C SER A 192 1.15 1.13 -7.09
N ILE A 193 1.85 0.94 -5.96
CA ILE A 193 3.14 0.24 -5.88
C ILE A 193 3.05 -1.10 -5.16
N LEU A 194 1.85 -1.51 -4.77
CA LEU A 194 1.60 -2.69 -3.93
C LEU A 194 2.12 -3.98 -4.56
N TYR A 195 2.07 -4.03 -5.89
CA TYR A 195 2.52 -5.16 -6.68
C TYR A 195 3.67 -4.77 -7.61
N LEU A 196 4.70 -5.62 -7.68
CA LEU A 196 5.88 -5.35 -8.51
C LEU A 196 5.57 -5.41 -10.01
N LYS A 197 4.77 -6.40 -10.41
CA LYS A 197 4.35 -6.68 -11.78
C LYS A 197 2.85 -6.47 -11.89
N LYS A 198 2.42 -5.94 -13.03
CA LYS A 198 1.00 -5.83 -13.38
C LYS A 198 0.43 -7.20 -13.69
N PHE A 199 -0.79 -7.42 -13.23
CA PHE A 199 -1.58 -8.60 -13.58
C PHE A 199 -2.45 -8.25 -14.79
N GLU A 200 -2.60 -9.16 -15.74
CA GLU A 200 -3.40 -8.92 -16.95
C GLU A 200 -4.91 -8.87 -16.63
N ASN A 201 -5.36 -9.69 -15.68
CA ASN A 201 -6.77 -9.87 -15.30
C ASN A 201 -7.00 -9.46 -13.83
N PHE A 202 -6.40 -8.35 -13.41
CA PHE A 202 -6.64 -7.80 -12.08
C PHE A 202 -6.40 -6.31 -12.08
N GLN A 203 -7.36 -5.60 -11.50
CA GLN A 203 -7.35 -4.16 -11.36
C GLN A 203 -7.80 -3.77 -9.95
N ILE A 204 -7.20 -2.72 -9.41
CA ILE A 204 -7.66 -2.10 -8.17
C ILE A 204 -8.46 -0.87 -8.56
N ILE A 205 -9.70 -0.79 -8.10
CA ILE A 205 -10.56 0.38 -8.22
C ILE A 205 -10.78 0.91 -6.82
N LEU A 206 -10.40 2.17 -6.61
CA LEU A 206 -10.61 2.87 -5.34
C LEU A 206 -11.59 4.00 -5.59
N ARG A 207 -12.64 4.08 -4.75
CA ARG A 207 -13.65 5.14 -4.84
C ARG A 207 -14.24 5.30 -6.26
N GLY A 208 -14.44 4.19 -6.96
CA GLY A 208 -14.98 4.16 -8.34
C GLY A 208 -13.96 4.48 -9.44
N LYS A 209 -12.72 4.86 -9.11
CA LYS A 209 -11.69 5.18 -10.09
C LYS A 209 -10.53 4.18 -10.09
N PRO A 210 -10.12 3.66 -11.26
CA PRO A 210 -8.94 2.81 -11.42
C PRO A 210 -7.70 3.37 -10.73
N VAL A 211 -6.96 2.53 -10.01
CA VAL A 211 -5.63 2.88 -9.50
C VAL A 211 -4.60 2.55 -10.58
N GLU A 212 -3.87 3.56 -11.05
CA GLU A 212 -2.75 3.37 -11.96
C GLU A 212 -1.58 2.73 -11.22
N GLN A 213 -1.05 1.62 -11.75
CA GLN A 213 0.07 0.93 -11.14
C GLN A 213 1.40 1.55 -11.59
N ILE A 214 2.27 1.86 -10.63
CA ILE A 214 3.59 2.43 -10.85
C ILE A 214 4.65 1.34 -10.71
N ASN A 215 5.46 1.16 -11.75
CA ASN A 215 6.67 0.34 -11.66
C ASN A 215 7.87 1.21 -11.32
N ILE A 216 8.25 1.23 -10.04
CA ILE A 216 9.37 2.04 -9.52
C ILE A 216 10.66 1.79 -10.31
N ALA A 217 10.92 0.55 -10.75
CA ALA A 217 12.14 0.24 -11.48
C ALA A 217 12.21 0.87 -12.88
N ASN A 218 11.08 1.28 -13.46
CA ASN A 218 11.03 2.01 -14.73
C ASN A 218 11.25 3.51 -14.55
N GLU A 219 11.13 4.00 -13.31
CA GLU A 219 11.27 5.42 -13.00
C GLU A 219 12.72 5.83 -12.70
N LEU A 220 13.62 4.86 -12.55
CA LEU A 220 15.00 5.09 -12.14
C LEU A 220 15.84 5.79 -13.21
N LYS A 221 16.50 6.89 -12.84
CA LYS A 221 17.58 7.50 -13.62
C LYS A 221 18.87 6.70 -13.50
N PHE A 222 19.62 6.58 -14.61
CA PHE A 222 20.91 5.89 -14.67
C PHE A 222 20.87 4.45 -14.15
N LYS A 223 19.75 3.76 -14.40
CA LYS A 223 19.47 2.41 -13.94
C LYS A 223 20.61 1.44 -14.24
N LYS A 224 20.99 0.67 -13.22
CA LYS A 224 21.91 -0.46 -13.28
C LYS A 224 21.22 -1.69 -12.72
N VAL A 225 21.47 -2.85 -13.33
CA VAL A 225 20.97 -4.13 -12.83
C VAL A 225 22.12 -4.87 -12.18
N VAL A 226 21.94 -5.30 -10.93
CA VAL A 226 22.91 -6.10 -10.16
C VAL A 226 22.30 -7.46 -9.86
N THR A 227 23.08 -8.51 -10.06
CA THR A 227 22.67 -9.88 -9.68
C THR A 227 23.19 -10.21 -8.30
N TYR A 228 22.30 -10.62 -7.39
CA TYR A 228 22.63 -11.15 -6.07
C TYR A 228 22.34 -12.65 -6.03
N LYS A 229 23.28 -13.43 -5.49
CA LYS A 229 23.12 -14.88 -5.28
C LYS A 229 23.11 -15.16 -3.78
N PRO A 230 21.93 -15.31 -3.14
CA PRO A 230 21.84 -15.74 -1.75
C PRO A 230 22.50 -17.11 -1.55
N GLN A 231 23.27 -17.24 -0.48
CA GLN A 231 23.83 -18.50 -0.03
C GLN A 231 22.77 -19.25 0.78
N VAL A 232 21.84 -19.90 0.09
CA VAL A 232 20.85 -20.81 0.67
C VAL A 232 21.53 -22.18 0.89
N ALA A 233 21.09 -22.96 1.88
CA ALA A 233 21.69 -24.27 2.20
C ALA A 233 21.74 -25.21 0.97
N TYR A 234 22.67 -26.17 1.01
CA TYR A 234 23.20 -26.97 -0.12
C TYR A 234 22.17 -27.69 -1.03
N ASP A 235 20.90 -27.83 -0.63
CA ASP A 235 19.84 -28.50 -1.42
C ASP A 235 18.83 -27.55 -2.09
N SER A 236 19.00 -26.24 -1.96
CA SER A 236 18.13 -25.26 -2.60
C SER A 236 18.74 -24.80 -3.93
N GLN A 237 17.97 -24.88 -5.02
CA GLN A 237 18.34 -24.29 -6.32
C GLN A 237 18.93 -22.89 -6.11
N VAL A 238 20.09 -22.61 -6.69
CA VAL A 238 20.76 -21.30 -6.61
C VAL A 238 19.86 -20.26 -7.28
N VAL A 239 18.99 -19.61 -6.51
CA VAL A 239 18.13 -18.55 -7.02
C VAL A 239 18.99 -17.31 -7.19
N SER A 240 19.10 -16.80 -8.41
CA SER A 240 19.70 -15.49 -8.66
C SER A 240 18.62 -14.42 -8.56
N VAL A 241 18.89 -13.39 -7.77
CA VAL A 241 17.97 -12.29 -7.48
C VAL A 241 18.44 -11.07 -8.26
N ARG A 242 17.51 -10.49 -9.02
CA ARG A 242 17.72 -9.24 -9.75
C ARG A 242 17.49 -8.05 -8.80
N VAL A 243 18.45 -7.15 -8.74
CA VAL A 243 18.34 -5.87 -8.03
C VAL A 243 18.46 -4.75 -9.05
N ASP A 244 17.36 -4.05 -9.31
CA ASP A 244 17.37 -2.82 -10.10
C ASP A 244 17.74 -1.67 -9.17
N ILE A 245 18.79 -0.92 -9.50
CA ILE A 245 19.26 0.23 -8.70
C ILE A 245 19.44 1.45 -9.60
N GLY A 246 19.10 2.63 -9.10
CA GLY A 246 19.24 3.88 -9.83
C GLY A 246 19.05 5.09 -8.94
N PHE A 247 19.00 6.27 -9.56
CA PHE A 247 18.63 7.51 -8.88
C PHE A 247 17.14 7.82 -9.04
N ALA A 248 16.57 8.47 -8.03
CA ALA A 248 15.25 9.10 -8.13
C ALA A 248 15.19 10.07 -9.33
N LYS A 249 14.01 10.23 -9.95
CA LYS A 249 13.82 11.20 -11.05
C LYS A 249 14.12 12.62 -10.58
N GLU A 250 13.84 12.89 -9.31
CA GLU A 250 13.97 14.16 -8.63
C GLU A 250 15.40 14.39 -8.08
N ALA A 251 16.33 13.45 -8.27
CA ALA A 251 17.71 13.63 -7.84
C ALA A 251 18.30 14.96 -8.37
N PRO A 252 19.03 15.75 -7.54
CA PRO A 252 19.60 15.38 -6.24
C PRO A 252 18.73 15.74 -5.02
N VAL A 253 17.39 15.84 -5.14
CA VAL A 253 16.51 16.13 -4.00
C VAL A 253 16.79 15.14 -2.85
N LEU A 254 17.06 15.72 -1.67
CA LEU A 254 17.38 15.01 -0.45
C LEU A 254 16.10 14.41 0.14
N GLY A 255 16.20 13.23 0.78
CA GLY A 255 15.08 12.62 1.49
C GLY A 255 14.31 11.53 0.72
N ILE A 256 14.48 11.45 -0.60
CA ILE A 256 13.92 10.38 -1.43
C ILE A 256 14.99 9.32 -1.68
N PHE A 257 15.01 8.23 -0.92
CA PHE A 257 15.94 7.12 -1.12
C PHE A 257 15.46 5.87 -0.37
N GLY A 258 15.98 4.71 -0.76
CA GLY A 258 15.68 3.44 -0.10
C GLY A 258 15.45 2.31 -1.09
N ILE A 259 15.34 1.10 -0.57
CA ILE A 259 15.13 -0.11 -1.36
C ILE A 259 13.69 -0.60 -1.18
N ASN A 260 12.98 -0.82 -2.29
CA ASN A 260 11.65 -1.40 -2.29
C ASN A 260 11.79 -2.92 -2.42
N VAL A 261 11.41 -3.65 -1.36
CA VAL A 261 11.55 -5.09 -1.28
C VAL A 261 10.18 -5.75 -1.44
N TYR A 262 10.07 -6.61 -2.45
CA TYR A 262 8.88 -7.40 -2.75
C TYR A 262 9.09 -8.87 -2.39
N HIS A 263 8.00 -9.59 -2.15
CA HIS A 263 7.97 -11.04 -1.96
C HIS A 263 6.71 -11.59 -2.63
N LYS A 264 6.88 -12.53 -3.57
CA LYS A 264 5.81 -13.13 -4.38
C LYS A 264 4.92 -12.06 -5.00
N ASN A 265 5.54 -11.15 -5.74
CA ASN A 265 4.93 -9.95 -6.33
C ASN A 265 4.36 -8.90 -5.35
N ARG A 266 4.31 -9.14 -4.03
CA ARG A 266 3.74 -8.20 -3.03
C ARG A 266 4.83 -7.37 -2.35
N LEU A 267 4.64 -6.06 -2.29
CA LEU A 267 5.51 -5.15 -1.55
C LEU A 267 5.55 -5.55 -0.07
N ILE A 268 6.72 -5.61 0.56
CA ILE A 268 6.86 -5.88 2.01
C ILE A 268 7.47 -4.67 2.69
N MET A 269 8.60 -4.18 2.18
CA MET A 269 9.28 -3.01 2.73
C MET A 269 9.41 -1.90 1.69
N PRO A 270 8.55 -0.86 1.71
CA PRO A 270 8.71 0.31 0.87
C PRO A 270 9.88 1.18 1.34
N PHE A 271 10.70 1.67 0.40
CA PHE A 271 11.78 2.62 0.66
C PHE A 271 12.63 2.29 1.90
N TRP A 272 12.97 1.02 2.08
CA TRP A 272 13.77 0.56 3.20
C TRP A 272 15.13 1.27 3.20
N LYS A 273 15.35 2.04 4.26
CA LYS A 273 16.58 2.82 4.46
C LYS A 273 17.69 1.93 4.99
N VAL A 274 18.21 1.06 4.12
CA VAL A 274 19.30 0.12 4.41
C VAL A 274 20.58 0.86 4.83
N LEU A 275 20.86 2.00 4.18
CA LEU A 275 22.01 2.84 4.48
C LEU A 275 21.52 4.17 5.08
N GLN A 276 21.86 4.42 6.34
CA GLN A 276 21.60 5.69 7.04
C GLN A 276 22.90 6.20 7.63
N GLU A 277 23.68 6.92 6.81
CA GLU A 277 24.90 7.58 7.25
C GLU A 277 24.69 9.11 7.27
N ALA A 278 25.43 9.80 8.15
CA ALA A 278 25.49 11.27 8.12
C ALA A 278 26.13 11.83 6.83
N SER A 279 26.83 10.97 6.08
CA SER A 279 27.51 11.32 4.84
C SER A 279 26.54 11.59 3.67
N SER A 280 27.07 12.07 2.54
CA SER A 280 26.30 12.18 1.30
C SER A 280 26.15 10.86 0.55
N ARG A 281 26.75 9.77 1.03
CA ARG A 281 26.79 8.49 0.32
C ARG A 281 25.41 7.82 0.31
N GLY A 282 25.00 7.35 -0.86
CA GLY A 282 23.74 6.63 -1.04
C GLY A 282 22.48 7.51 -1.00
N ARG A 283 22.61 8.84 -0.91
CA ARG A 283 21.47 9.76 -1.02
C ARG A 283 20.80 9.62 -2.38
N SER A 284 19.51 9.84 -2.50
CA SER A 284 18.79 9.75 -3.79
C SER A 284 18.84 8.38 -4.51
N VAL A 285 19.46 7.35 -3.92
CA VAL A 285 19.51 5.99 -4.49
C VAL A 285 18.20 5.27 -4.17
N ILE A 286 17.54 4.80 -5.22
CA ILE A 286 16.38 3.91 -5.11
C ILE A 286 16.76 2.56 -5.68
N GLY A 287 16.32 1.50 -5.01
CA GLY A 287 16.41 0.15 -5.54
C GLY A 287 15.10 -0.61 -5.47
N VAL A 288 15.01 -1.67 -6.26
CA VAL A 288 13.87 -2.57 -6.31
C VAL A 288 14.39 -4.00 -6.40
N LEU A 289 13.88 -4.91 -5.56
CA LEU A 289 14.13 -6.34 -5.68
C LEU A 289 12.93 -7.18 -5.22
N GLU A 290 12.89 -8.41 -5.71
CA GLU A 290 11.97 -9.45 -5.23
C GLU A 290 12.77 -10.52 -4.46
N ALA A 291 12.51 -10.64 -3.15
CA ALA A 291 13.27 -11.46 -2.22
C ALA A 291 12.49 -12.71 -1.78
N ASN A 292 12.21 -13.62 -2.72
CA ASN A 292 11.43 -14.86 -2.49
C ASN A 292 12.15 -15.94 -1.65
N PHE A 293 13.38 -15.68 -1.21
CA PHE A 293 14.22 -16.60 -0.43
C PHE A 293 14.22 -16.28 1.07
N ILE A 294 13.50 -15.25 1.50
CA ILE A 294 13.27 -14.88 2.90
C ILE A 294 11.76 -14.78 3.13
N GLU A 295 11.32 -15.19 4.32
CA GLU A 295 9.90 -15.18 4.67
C GLU A 295 9.50 -13.86 5.36
N PRO A 296 8.35 -13.26 4.97
CA PRO A 296 7.80 -12.10 5.66
C PRO A 296 7.38 -12.42 7.10
N ALA A 297 7.38 -11.40 7.96
CA ALA A 297 6.75 -11.46 9.27
C ALA A 297 5.21 -11.63 9.14
N HIS A 298 4.54 -11.94 10.27
CA HIS A 298 3.11 -12.24 10.29
C HIS A 298 2.21 -11.13 9.70
N ASP A 299 2.56 -9.86 9.93
CA ASP A 299 1.86 -8.68 9.41
C ASP A 299 2.22 -8.33 7.94
N LYS A 300 3.26 -8.98 7.40
CA LYS A 300 3.84 -8.73 6.08
C LYS A 300 4.31 -7.29 5.86
N GLN A 301 4.78 -6.63 6.92
CA GLN A 301 5.40 -5.29 6.87
C GLN A 301 6.91 -5.30 7.13
N ASP A 302 7.48 -6.44 7.54
CA ASP A 302 8.92 -6.69 7.63
C ASP A 302 9.20 -8.17 7.26
N PHE A 303 10.46 -8.57 7.28
CA PHE A 303 10.90 -9.96 7.15
C PHE A 303 11.34 -10.54 8.49
N GLU A 304 11.31 -11.87 8.59
CA GLU A 304 11.88 -12.56 9.73
C GLU A 304 13.39 -12.28 9.84
N ARG A 305 13.87 -12.00 11.06
CA ARG A 305 15.27 -11.64 11.35
C ARG A 305 16.17 -12.87 11.33
N THR A 306 16.40 -13.39 10.13
CA THR A 306 17.25 -14.56 9.86
C THR A 306 18.66 -14.15 9.42
N PRO A 307 19.65 -15.07 9.47
CA PRO A 307 20.97 -14.82 8.89
C PRO A 307 20.94 -14.48 7.39
N LEU A 308 19.97 -15.01 6.63
CA LEU A 308 19.77 -14.66 5.23
C LEU A 308 19.36 -13.21 5.05
N PHE A 309 18.45 -12.71 5.89
CA PHE A 309 18.04 -11.30 5.91
C PHE A 309 19.23 -10.37 6.20
N ILE A 310 20.04 -10.69 7.22
CA ILE A 310 21.22 -9.88 7.59
C ILE A 310 22.26 -9.85 6.45
N ARG A 311 22.48 -10.98 5.77
CA ARG A 311 23.37 -11.05 4.59
C ARG A 311 22.83 -10.23 3.42
N LEU A 312 21.51 -10.26 3.18
CA LEU A 312 20.87 -9.41 2.17
C LEU A 312 21.06 -7.93 2.51
N GLU A 313 20.79 -7.52 3.75
CA GLU A 313 20.97 -6.14 4.22
C GLU A 313 22.41 -5.66 3.95
N THR A 314 23.40 -6.47 4.36
CA THR A 314 24.82 -6.18 4.16
C THR A 314 25.16 -6.04 2.68
N LYS A 315 24.64 -6.94 1.84
CA LYS A 315 24.87 -6.88 0.39
C LYS A 315 24.23 -5.66 -0.25
N LEU A 316 23.01 -5.28 0.16
CA LEU A 316 22.34 -4.09 -0.33
C LEU A 316 23.11 -2.81 0.04
N LYS A 317 23.65 -2.71 1.26
CA LYS A 317 24.55 -1.61 1.65
C LYS A 317 25.72 -1.48 0.68
N GLN A 318 26.38 -2.60 0.38
CA GLN A 318 27.50 -2.63 -0.56
C GLN A 318 27.07 -2.19 -1.97
N ILE A 319 25.95 -2.72 -2.48
CA ILE A 319 25.41 -2.36 -3.80
C ILE A 319 25.12 -0.85 -3.90
N ILE A 320 24.48 -0.27 -2.87
CA ILE A 320 24.18 1.17 -2.80
C ILE A 320 25.47 1.99 -2.85
N VAL A 321 26.45 1.63 -2.02
CA VAL A 321 27.72 2.38 -1.93
C VAL A 321 28.53 2.30 -3.23
N ASP A 322 28.60 1.12 -3.85
CA ASP A 322 29.33 0.92 -5.10
C ASP A 322 28.68 1.67 -6.25
N TYR A 323 27.36 1.57 -6.38
CA TYR A 323 26.60 2.34 -7.37
C TYR A 323 26.77 3.85 -7.17
N TRP A 324 26.68 4.32 -5.92
CA TRP A 324 26.89 5.74 -5.59
C TRP A 324 28.28 6.22 -6.00
N LYS A 325 29.34 5.50 -5.61
CA LYS A 325 30.72 5.85 -5.95
C LYS A 325 30.91 5.95 -7.46
N GLU A 326 30.32 5.02 -8.22
CA GLU A 326 30.41 4.98 -9.67
C GLU A 326 29.65 6.15 -10.34
N LYS A 327 28.42 6.46 -9.89
CA LYS A 327 27.48 7.31 -10.64
C LYS A 327 27.14 8.67 -10.01
N CYS A 328 27.60 8.97 -8.78
CA CYS A 328 27.24 10.20 -8.07
C CYS A 328 27.54 11.51 -8.83
N HIS A 329 28.54 11.48 -9.72
CA HIS A 329 28.90 12.62 -10.56
C HIS A 329 27.84 13.00 -11.60
N LEU A 330 26.98 12.06 -11.99
CA LEU A 330 25.90 12.29 -12.95
C LEU A 330 24.74 13.11 -12.36
N ILE A 331 24.69 13.24 -11.04
CA ILE A 331 23.69 14.03 -10.31
C ILE A 331 24.34 15.17 -9.51
N GLY A 332 25.56 15.58 -9.89
CA GLY A 332 26.23 16.78 -9.40
C GLY A 332 27.11 16.62 -8.16
N TYR A 333 27.31 15.40 -7.63
CA TYR A 333 28.25 15.18 -6.52
C TYR A 333 29.69 15.01 -7.02
N GLN A 334 30.67 15.42 -6.22
CA GLN A 334 32.08 15.18 -6.57
C GLN A 334 32.42 13.68 -6.47
N PRO A 335 33.03 13.07 -7.51
CA PRO A 335 33.53 11.70 -7.42
C PRO A 335 34.55 11.54 -6.30
N ILE A 336 34.48 10.39 -5.62
CA ILE A 336 35.47 10.00 -4.60
C ILE A 336 36.76 9.47 -5.26
N ASP A 337 36.64 8.80 -6.42
CA ASP A 337 37.79 8.29 -7.16
C ASP A 337 38.63 9.46 -7.75
N PRO A 338 39.93 9.57 -7.41
CA PRO A 338 40.81 10.63 -7.92
C PRO A 338 40.90 10.71 -9.45
N LYS A 339 40.84 9.57 -10.15
CA LYS A 339 40.90 9.53 -11.63
C LYS A 339 39.61 10.10 -12.23
N LEU A 340 38.46 9.66 -11.73
CA LEU A 340 37.15 10.15 -12.15
C LEU A 340 36.97 11.62 -11.78
N ARG A 341 37.50 12.05 -10.62
CA ARG A 341 37.50 13.43 -10.16
C ARG A 341 38.30 14.34 -11.08
N SER A 342 39.43 13.87 -11.59
CA SER A 342 40.27 14.62 -12.53
C SER A 342 39.58 14.78 -13.89
N GLN A 343 38.97 13.70 -14.40
CA GLN A 343 38.18 13.72 -15.63
C GLN A 343 36.94 14.62 -15.51
N TYR A 344 36.19 14.52 -14.41
CA TYR A 344 35.02 15.36 -14.13
C TYR A 344 35.39 16.86 -14.03
N LYS A 345 36.51 17.19 -13.36
CA LYS A 345 37.02 18.57 -13.29
C LYS A 345 37.51 19.08 -14.65
N ALA A 346 38.06 18.22 -15.50
CA ALA A 346 38.45 18.59 -16.87
C ALA A 346 37.23 18.86 -17.74
N ALA A 347 36.21 17.99 -17.69
CA ALA A 347 34.94 18.18 -18.40
C ALA A 347 34.21 19.47 -17.98
N LEU A 348 34.18 19.79 -16.69
CA LEU A 348 33.61 21.04 -16.18
C LEU A 348 34.37 22.30 -16.66
N LYS A 349 35.69 22.19 -16.88
CA LYS A 349 36.51 23.28 -17.42
C LYS A 349 36.32 23.47 -18.93
N ASP A 350 36.08 22.40 -19.67
CA ASP A 350 35.81 22.44 -21.12
C ASP A 350 34.40 22.98 -21.42
N SER A 351 33.44 22.75 -20.52
CA SER A 351 32.06 23.24 -20.65
C SER A 351 31.86 24.72 -20.27
N GLY A 352 32.91 25.50 -19.98
CA GLY A 352 32.79 26.89 -19.51
C GLY A 352 33.88 27.84 -20.01
N GLY A 353 33.53 28.71 -20.97
CA GLY A 353 34.22 29.97 -21.27
C GLY A 353 34.23 30.96 -20.08
N PRO A 354 34.93 32.10 -20.17
CA PRO A 354 35.87 32.57 -19.15
C PRO A 354 35.24 33.02 -17.82
N GLY A 355 35.62 32.28 -16.79
CA GLY A 355 35.95 32.69 -15.41
C GLY A 355 35.42 34.01 -14.84
N VAL A 356 34.46 33.90 -13.93
CA VAL A 356 34.32 34.85 -12.81
C VAL A 356 34.94 34.20 -11.57
N LYS A 357 36.12 34.67 -11.18
CA LYS A 357 36.74 34.35 -9.89
C LYS A 357 35.95 35.07 -8.79
N ILE A 358 35.16 34.33 -8.00
CA ILE A 358 34.64 34.86 -6.75
C ILE A 358 35.76 34.77 -5.71
N ARG A 359 36.45 35.89 -5.50
CA ARG A 359 37.35 36.13 -4.38
C ARG A 359 36.47 36.37 -3.15
N HIS A 360 36.59 35.54 -2.13
CA HIS A 360 36.01 35.83 -0.82
C HIS A 360 36.81 36.98 -0.20
N GLU A 361 36.27 38.19 -0.25
CA GLU A 361 36.63 39.27 0.67
C GLU A 361 35.48 39.43 1.68
N ALA A 362 35.83 39.35 2.95
CA ALA A 362 34.93 39.61 4.06
C ALA A 362 34.77 41.12 4.21
N SER A 363 33.53 41.63 4.20
CA SER A 363 33.24 42.96 4.70
C SER A 363 31.91 43.00 5.45
N THR A 364 32.03 43.28 6.74
CA THR A 364 31.03 43.83 7.66
C THR A 364 30.41 45.10 7.07
N ALA A 365 29.09 45.16 6.91
CA ALA A 365 28.33 46.42 6.95
C ALA A 365 26.82 46.15 7.09
N GLN A 366 26.21 46.76 8.11
CA GLN A 366 24.78 46.78 8.37
C GLN A 366 24.03 47.75 7.44
N LYS A 367 22.86 47.29 7.02
CA LYS A 367 21.58 47.97 6.72
C LYS A 367 21.56 49.50 6.56
N THR A 368 21.10 49.93 5.39
CA THR A 368 20.08 51.00 5.23
C THR A 368 19.17 50.66 4.02
N GLY A 369 17.90 51.05 4.12
CA GLY A 369 16.79 50.54 3.30
C GLY A 369 16.55 51.21 1.95
N GLY A 370 15.53 50.71 1.24
CA GLY A 370 15.03 51.25 -0.02
C GLY A 370 13.96 50.34 -0.65
N HIS A 371 12.74 50.86 -0.70
CA HIS A 371 11.49 50.28 -1.23
C HIS A 371 11.50 50.17 -2.77
N LEU A 372 10.74 49.21 -3.36
CA LEU A 372 10.01 49.23 -4.67
C LEU A 372 9.68 47.75 -5.04
N SER A 373 8.48 47.21 -4.81
CA SER A 373 7.22 47.24 -5.60
C SER A 373 7.25 46.52 -6.97
N ASN A 374 6.22 45.68 -7.18
CA ASN A 374 5.62 45.23 -8.47
C ASN A 374 6.34 44.01 -9.13
N LEU A 375 5.70 42.95 -9.64
CA LEU A 375 4.33 42.65 -10.07
C LEU A 375 4.01 41.16 -9.91
N LEU A 376 2.77 40.84 -9.56
CA LEU A 376 2.04 39.63 -9.96
C LEU A 376 1.27 39.93 -11.27
N PRO A 377 0.91 38.90 -12.04
CA PRO A 377 -0.37 38.90 -12.73
C PRO A 377 -1.30 37.82 -12.16
N GLN A 378 -2.48 38.27 -11.73
CA GLN A 378 -3.70 37.49 -11.60
C GLN A 378 -4.26 37.17 -13.00
N THR A 379 -5.02 36.08 -13.13
CA THR A 379 -6.46 36.07 -13.47
C THR A 379 -6.89 34.67 -13.91
N TYR A 380 -7.94 34.13 -13.29
CA TYR A 380 -9.18 33.68 -13.93
C TYR A 380 -10.11 33.09 -12.84
N ASP A 381 -11.12 33.87 -12.49
CA ASP A 381 -12.36 33.45 -11.82
C ASP A 381 -13.42 33.20 -12.92
N ASP A 382 -14.28 32.19 -12.79
CA ASP A 382 -15.60 32.35 -12.18
C ASP A 382 -16.52 31.10 -12.29
N GLU A 383 -17.13 30.82 -11.15
CA GLU A 383 -18.39 30.17 -10.76
C GLU A 383 -19.28 29.37 -11.75
N ALA A 384 -19.81 28.25 -11.23
CA ALA A 384 -21.26 28.05 -11.11
C ALA A 384 -21.62 27.11 -9.95
N ALA A 385 -22.39 27.63 -9.00
CA ALA A 385 -22.94 26.92 -7.86
C ALA A 385 -24.16 26.06 -8.23
N PHE A 386 -24.30 24.89 -7.59
CA PHE A 386 -25.60 24.24 -7.41
C PHE A 386 -25.71 23.70 -5.98
N ARG A 387 -26.70 24.23 -5.25
CA ARG A 387 -27.12 23.75 -3.92
C ARG A 387 -27.94 22.48 -4.07
N LEU A 388 -27.71 21.48 -3.22
CA LEU A 388 -28.72 20.49 -2.83
C LEU A 388 -28.49 20.04 -1.38
N THR A 389 -29.60 19.91 -0.67
CA THR A 389 -29.77 19.69 0.77
C THR A 389 -29.67 18.23 1.18
N ALA A 390 -29.09 18.01 2.37
CA ALA A 390 -29.34 16.98 3.40
C ALA A 390 -29.78 15.54 3.00
N ASN A 391 -29.03 14.53 3.46
CA ASN A 391 -29.55 13.53 4.41
C ASN A 391 -28.43 12.63 4.99
N ARG A 392 -28.55 12.35 6.30
CA ARG A 392 -27.76 11.37 7.06
C ARG A 392 -27.95 9.97 6.45
N ALA A 393 -26.86 9.35 6.01
CA ALA A 393 -26.78 7.90 5.81
C ALA A 393 -25.40 7.44 6.26
N GLY A 394 -25.35 6.41 7.11
CA GLY A 394 -24.12 5.86 7.65
C GLY A 394 -23.20 5.34 6.56
N PHE A 395 -21.91 5.59 6.69
CA PHE A 395 -20.89 5.12 5.76
C PHE A 395 -20.79 3.59 5.83
N CYS A 396 -21.26 2.91 4.78
CA CYS A 396 -21.00 1.48 4.53
C CYS A 396 -19.96 1.35 3.41
N PHE A 397 -18.95 0.50 3.62
CA PHE A 397 -17.96 0.17 2.59
C PHE A 397 -18.29 -1.16 1.96
N ALA A 398 -18.32 -1.23 0.63
CA ALA A 398 -18.35 -2.47 -0.13
C ALA A 398 -17.05 -2.59 -0.93
N PHE A 399 -16.25 -3.61 -0.66
CA PHE A 399 -15.21 -4.03 -1.61
C PHE A 399 -15.87 -4.92 -2.67
N VAL A 400 -16.15 -4.35 -3.84
CA VAL A 400 -16.51 -5.12 -5.03
C VAL A 400 -15.20 -5.38 -5.79
N TRP A 401 -14.87 -6.65 -6.00
CA TRP A 401 -13.82 -7.07 -6.93
C TRP A 401 -14.47 -7.35 -8.29
N PRO A 402 -14.48 -6.40 -9.25
CA PRO A 402 -14.70 -6.75 -10.64
C PRO A 402 -13.44 -7.41 -11.21
N ARG A 403 -13.66 -8.29 -12.19
CA ARG A 403 -12.62 -9.08 -12.88
C ARG A 403 -11.57 -8.22 -13.56
#